data_AF-A0A3B6KIR8-F1
#
_entry.id   AF-A0A3B6KIR8-F1
#
_cell.length_a   1.000
_cell.length_b   1.000
_cell.length_c   1.000
_cell.angle_alpha   90.00
_cell.angle_beta   90.00
_cell.angle_gamma   90.00
#
_symmetry.space_group_name_H-M   'P 1'
#
loop_
_entity.id
_entity.type
_entity.pdbx_description
1 polymer ?
#
loop_
_entity_poly.entity_id
_entity_poly.type
_entity_poly.pdbx_seq_one_letter_code
_entity_poly.pdbx_strand_id
1 'polypeptide(L)'
;MADIVAGKSGRTITLEVDGSDTIYSFKAKILDEEAIPPGNQRLFNGKKLLEDECTLDYYGMKSESVLYVSSRQPRRNRVRLYINTLRGKTITSVTVWSSTIIGNVKAKIHDETGIPPSQQCLFFNGTLLEDGRTLEDYNIETESTLRLKLAIPGAPSPRCQLAIPLLGGK
;
A
#
# COMPACT_ATOMS: atom_id res chain seq x y z
N MET A 1 23.77 -5.79 15.17
CA MET A 1 23.31 -6.29 13.86
C MET A 1 23.12 -7.79 13.94
N ALA A 2 21.88 -8.22 13.87
CA ALA A 2 21.44 -9.61 13.93
C ALA A 2 20.42 -9.86 12.82
N ASP A 3 20.55 -10.97 12.10
CA ASP A 3 19.55 -11.40 11.13
C ASP A 3 18.43 -12.13 11.87
N ILE A 4 17.24 -11.55 11.90
CA ILE A 4 16.05 -12.21 12.45
C ILE A 4 15.17 -12.65 11.29
N VAL A 5 14.73 -13.91 11.36
CA VAL A 5 13.89 -14.49 10.33
C VAL A 5 12.43 -14.34 10.77
N ALA A 6 11.63 -13.57 10.03
CA ALA A 6 10.20 -13.50 10.22
C ALA A 6 9.47 -14.47 9.27
N GLY A 7 8.70 -15.40 9.82
CA GLY A 7 7.91 -16.39 9.09
C GLY A 7 6.42 -16.03 9.03
N LYS A 8 5.83 -16.03 7.83
CA LYS A 8 4.39 -15.86 7.59
C LYS A 8 3.86 -16.92 6.64
N SER A 9 2.89 -17.72 7.08
CA SER A 9 2.09 -18.63 6.22
C SER A 9 2.91 -19.44 5.19
N GLY A 10 4.06 -19.97 5.60
CA GLY A 10 4.93 -20.80 4.75
C GLY A 10 6.00 -20.06 3.95
N ARG A 11 6.12 -18.73 4.10
CA ARG A 11 7.26 -17.93 3.61
C ARG A 11 8.05 -17.37 4.77
N THR A 12 9.37 -17.35 4.64
CA THR A 12 10.31 -16.73 5.59
C THR A 12 11.00 -15.55 4.91
N ILE A 13 10.99 -14.41 5.59
CA ILE A 13 11.71 -13.19 5.23
C ILE A 13 12.83 -12.98 6.25
N THR A 14 14.01 -12.57 5.80
CA THR A 14 15.15 -12.27 6.67
C THR A 14 15.26 -10.75 6.78
N LEU A 15 15.23 -10.24 8.01
CA LEU A 15 15.32 -8.81 8.28
C LEU A 15 16.55 -8.54 9.14
N GLU A 16 17.39 -7.61 8.70
CA GLU A 16 18.49 -7.08 9.51
C GLU A 16 17.94 -6.15 10.57
N VAL A 17 18.10 -6.54 11.83
CA VAL A 17 17.63 -5.77 12.99
C VAL A 17 18.70 -5.70 14.06
N ASP A 18 18.59 -4.71 14.92
CA ASP A 18 19.45 -4.57 16.08
C ASP A 18 18.73 -5.02 17.36
N GLY A 19 19.47 -5.48 18.36
CA GLY A 19 18.88 -5.85 19.65
C GLY A 19 18.17 -4.66 20.32
N SER A 20 18.63 -3.43 20.04
CA SER A 20 17.98 -2.21 20.50
C SER A 20 16.69 -1.85 19.75
N ASP A 21 16.42 -2.47 18.60
CA ASP A 21 15.18 -2.19 17.85
C ASP A 21 13.96 -2.63 18.66
N THR A 22 12.96 -1.76 18.69
CA THR A 22 11.65 -2.07 19.26
C THR A 22 10.87 -2.99 18.34
N ILE A 23 9.95 -3.75 18.91
CA ILE A 23 9.01 -4.56 18.14
C ILE A 23 8.17 -3.67 17.20
N TYR A 24 7.87 -2.42 17.58
CA TYR A 24 7.24 -1.47 16.67
C TYR A 24 8.09 -1.20 15.41
N SER A 25 9.38 -0.89 15.58
CA SER A 25 10.31 -0.68 14.46
C SER A 25 10.47 -1.93 13.60
N PHE A 26 10.51 -3.11 14.22
CA PHE A 26 10.52 -4.40 13.52
C PHE A 26 9.25 -4.59 12.67
N LYS A 27 8.06 -4.26 13.21
CA LYS A 27 6.80 -4.26 12.46
C LYS A 27 6.82 -3.27 11.30
N ALA A 28 7.45 -2.11 11.47
CA ALA A 28 7.61 -1.14 10.38
C ALA A 28 8.51 -1.67 9.26
N LYS A 29 9.57 -2.43 9.56
CA LYS A 29 10.37 -3.12 8.53
C LYS A 29 9.57 -4.20 7.80
N ILE A 30 8.73 -4.95 8.52
CA ILE A 30 7.78 -5.88 7.90
C ILE A 30 6.73 -5.15 7.05
N LEU A 31 6.36 -3.91 7.40
CA LEU A 31 5.48 -3.09 6.55
C LEU A 31 6.15 -2.77 5.20
N ASP A 32 7.45 -2.51 5.17
CA ASP A 32 8.14 -2.21 3.92
C ASP A 32 8.17 -3.44 2.99
N GLU A 33 8.55 -4.60 3.55
CA GLU A 33 8.70 -5.85 2.79
C GLU A 33 7.37 -6.56 2.49
N GLU A 34 6.50 -6.69 3.50
CA GLU A 34 5.26 -7.47 3.45
C GLU A 34 4.00 -6.61 3.46
N ALA A 35 4.13 -5.28 3.55
CA ALA A 35 3.03 -4.33 3.44
C ALA A 35 1.99 -4.32 4.53
N ILE A 36 2.20 -5.03 5.63
CA ILE A 36 1.19 -5.16 6.68
C ILE A 36 1.36 -3.96 7.61
N PRO A 37 0.35 -3.12 7.90
CA PRO A 37 0.51 -2.03 8.84
C PRO A 37 0.80 -2.60 10.23
N PRO A 38 1.66 -1.94 11.02
CA PRO A 38 2.13 -2.46 12.30
C PRO A 38 1.00 -2.78 13.28
N GLY A 39 -0.10 -2.02 13.25
CA GLY A 39 -1.28 -2.27 14.09
C GLY A 39 -2.03 -3.58 13.79
N ASN A 40 -1.85 -4.16 12.59
CA ASN A 40 -2.50 -5.41 12.18
C ASN A 40 -1.54 -6.61 12.17
N GLN A 41 -0.28 -6.38 12.53
CA GLN A 41 0.72 -7.43 12.71
C GLN A 41 0.69 -7.95 14.15
N ARG A 42 0.58 -9.27 14.30
CA ARG A 42 0.83 -9.95 15.56
C ARG A 42 2.11 -10.76 15.43
N LEU A 43 3.12 -10.37 16.20
CA LEU A 43 4.41 -11.05 16.23
C LEU A 43 4.45 -12.02 17.39
N PHE A 44 4.93 -13.23 17.13
CA PHE A 44 5.03 -14.29 18.10
C PHE A 44 6.44 -14.85 18.12
N ASN A 45 6.94 -15.09 19.32
CA ASN A 45 8.08 -15.98 19.53
C ASN A 45 7.58 -17.27 20.19
N GLY A 46 7.56 -18.35 19.42
CA GLY A 46 6.88 -19.58 19.81
C GLY A 46 5.40 -19.34 20.11
N LYS A 47 5.01 -19.38 21.39
CA LYS A 47 3.63 -19.13 21.86
C LYS A 47 3.42 -17.73 22.44
N LYS A 48 4.49 -16.94 22.59
CA LYS A 48 4.43 -15.62 23.24
C LYS A 48 4.17 -14.53 22.20
N LEU A 49 3.09 -13.77 22.38
CA LEU A 49 2.84 -12.54 21.62
C LEU A 49 3.82 -11.46 22.09
N LEU A 50 4.46 -10.77 21.13
CA LEU A 50 5.38 -9.69 21.40
C LEU A 50 4.64 -8.34 21.41
N GLU A 51 4.98 -7.51 22.38
CA GLU A 51 4.40 -6.18 22.62
C GLU A 51 5.25 -5.12 21.91
N ASP A 52 4.60 -4.10 21.35
CA ASP A 52 5.25 -3.09 20.49
C ASP A 52 6.27 -2.20 21.23
N GLU A 53 6.08 -1.96 22.52
CA GLU A 53 6.96 -1.14 23.36
C GLU A 53 8.24 -1.86 23.81
N CYS A 54 8.30 -3.18 23.67
CA CYS A 54 9.47 -3.96 24.06
C CYS A 54 10.54 -4.00 22.97
N THR A 55 11.80 -4.22 23.35
CA THR A 55 12.92 -4.44 22.42
C THR A 55 13.11 -5.91 22.11
N LEU A 56 13.81 -6.20 21.00
CA LEU A 56 14.21 -7.57 20.66
C LEU A 56 15.14 -8.17 21.74
N ASP A 57 16.07 -7.36 22.26
CA ASP A 57 16.98 -7.76 23.34
C ASP A 57 16.25 -8.11 24.64
N TYR A 58 15.18 -7.38 24.99
CA TYR A 58 14.35 -7.67 26.16
C TYR A 58 13.75 -9.09 26.13
N TYR A 59 13.45 -9.61 24.94
CA TYR A 59 12.97 -10.97 24.76
C TYR A 59 14.10 -12.00 24.55
N GLY A 60 15.37 -11.59 24.70
CA GLY A 60 16.53 -12.45 24.51
C GLY A 60 16.68 -12.95 23.08
N MET A 61 16.23 -12.16 22.10
CA MET A 61 16.34 -12.52 20.69
C MET A 61 17.80 -12.52 20.27
N LYS A 62 18.22 -13.62 19.67
CA LYS A 62 19.55 -13.77 19.07
C LYS A 62 19.45 -13.73 17.55
N SER A 63 20.58 -13.48 16.89
CA SER A 63 20.75 -13.77 15.46
C SER A 63 20.24 -15.18 15.17
N GLU A 64 19.48 -15.35 14.08
CA GLU A 64 18.82 -16.59 13.65
C GLU A 64 17.54 -16.96 14.42
N SER A 65 17.07 -16.12 15.34
CA SER A 65 15.76 -16.35 15.97
C SER A 65 14.63 -16.23 14.94
N VAL A 66 13.67 -17.15 15.02
CA VAL A 66 12.51 -17.16 14.11
C VAL A 66 11.31 -16.55 14.81
N LEU A 67 10.80 -15.45 14.26
CA LEU A 67 9.57 -14.80 14.70
C LEU A 67 8.43 -15.18 13.76
N TYR A 68 7.29 -15.59 14.32
CA TYR A 68 6.10 -15.84 13.52
C TYR A 68 5.26 -14.58 13.46
N VAL A 69 4.90 -14.14 12.26
CA VAL A 69 3.96 -13.04 12.08
C VAL A 69 2.61 -13.58 11.64
N SER A 70 1.57 -13.25 12.40
CA SER A 70 0.18 -13.47 12.02
C SER A 70 -0.45 -12.15 11.61
N SER A 71 -1.01 -12.11 10.41
CA SER A 71 -1.83 -11.00 9.95
C SER A 71 -3.27 -11.25 10.39
N ARG A 72 -3.84 -10.35 11.18
CA ARG A 72 -5.27 -10.40 11.54
C ARG A 72 -6.19 -9.83 10.45
N GLN A 73 -5.63 -9.43 9.31
CA GLN A 73 -6.38 -8.85 8.20
C GLN A 73 -6.94 -9.89 7.24
N PRO A 74 -8.12 -9.61 6.62
CA PRO A 74 -8.57 -10.33 5.44
C PRO A 74 -7.46 -10.28 4.40
N ARG A 75 -7.32 -11.36 3.64
CA ARG A 75 -6.17 -11.59 2.75
C ARG A 75 -5.90 -10.36 1.89
N ARG A 76 -4.83 -9.63 2.22
CA ARG A 76 -4.32 -8.55 1.39
C ARG A 76 -3.75 -9.18 0.13
N ASN A 77 -4.59 -9.25 -0.90
CA ASN A 77 -4.13 -9.69 -2.19
C ASN A 77 -3.28 -8.57 -2.79
N ARG A 78 -2.15 -8.93 -3.39
CA ARG A 78 -1.42 -7.97 -4.24
C ARG A 78 -2.28 -7.70 -5.45
N VAL A 79 -2.68 -6.46 -5.62
CA VAL A 79 -3.48 -6.00 -6.74
C VAL A 79 -2.53 -5.45 -7.78
N ARG A 80 -2.48 -6.10 -8.94
CA ARG A 80 -1.80 -5.56 -10.11
C ARG A 80 -2.80 -4.73 -10.90
N LEU A 81 -2.52 -3.45 -11.07
CA LEU A 81 -3.38 -2.50 -11.79
C LEU A 81 -2.71 -2.11 -13.10
N TYR A 82 -3.52 -1.91 -14.14
CA TYR A 82 -3.08 -1.40 -15.43
C TYR A 82 -3.50 0.06 -15.57
N ILE A 83 -2.56 0.98 -15.76
CA ILE A 83 -2.87 2.39 -16.00
C ILE A 83 -2.80 2.67 -17.50
N ASN A 84 -3.94 3.06 -18.07
CA ASN A 84 -4.05 3.49 -19.46
C ASN A 84 -4.04 5.02 -19.54
N THR A 85 -3.04 5.58 -20.22
CA THR A 85 -2.92 7.02 -20.43
C THR A 85 -3.47 7.41 -21.81
N LEU A 86 -4.42 8.35 -21.86
CA LEU A 86 -5.11 8.74 -23.10
C LEU A 86 -4.20 9.32 -24.19
N ARG A 87 -2.96 9.72 -23.87
CA ARG A 87 -2.02 10.34 -24.82
C ARG A 87 -1.17 9.35 -25.62
N GLY A 88 -1.51 8.06 -25.59
CA GLY A 88 -0.98 7.05 -26.50
C GLY A 88 -0.52 5.79 -25.80
N LYS A 89 -1.37 4.75 -25.81
CA LYS A 89 -1.05 3.31 -25.74
C LYS A 89 -0.12 2.76 -24.63
N THR A 90 0.39 3.57 -23.71
CA THR A 90 1.24 3.06 -22.61
C THR A 90 0.36 2.50 -21.51
N ILE A 91 0.48 1.20 -21.28
CA ILE A 91 -0.11 0.49 -20.15
C ILE A 91 0.99 0.30 -19.11
N THR A 92 1.01 1.15 -18.07
CA THR A 92 1.93 0.95 -16.94
C THR A 92 1.28 -0.03 -15.97
N SER A 93 1.99 -1.09 -15.56
CA SER A 93 1.49 -2.02 -14.56
C SER A 93 2.06 -1.67 -13.19
N VAL A 94 1.22 -1.24 -12.25
CA VAL A 94 1.65 -1.01 -10.86
C VAL A 94 1.14 -2.14 -9.98
N THR A 95 2.00 -2.65 -9.11
CA THR A 95 1.59 -3.63 -8.10
C THR A 95 1.52 -2.95 -6.74
N VAL A 96 0.31 -2.92 -6.19
CA VAL A 96 -0.05 -2.24 -4.94
C VAL A 96 -0.94 -3.16 -4.11
N TRP A 97 -1.19 -2.82 -2.86
CA TRP A 97 -2.06 -3.60 -1.98
C TRP A 97 -3.50 -3.09 -2.07
N SER A 98 -4.50 -3.95 -1.89
CA SER A 98 -5.93 -3.54 -1.90
C SER A 98 -6.24 -2.43 -0.89
N SER A 99 -5.53 -2.42 0.23
CA SER A 99 -5.65 -1.37 1.26
C SER A 99 -4.85 -0.10 0.97
N THR A 100 -4.21 0.01 -0.19
CA THR A 100 -3.40 1.18 -0.54
C THR A 100 -4.33 2.33 -0.87
N ILE A 101 -4.05 3.51 -0.31
CA ILE A 101 -4.77 4.74 -0.65
C ILE A 101 -4.43 5.20 -2.07
N ILE A 102 -5.39 5.82 -2.75
CA ILE A 102 -5.21 6.30 -4.12
C ILE A 102 -4.06 7.32 -4.22
N GLY A 103 -3.83 8.14 -3.20
CA GLY A 103 -2.67 9.05 -3.15
C GLY A 103 -1.32 8.32 -3.33
N ASN A 104 -1.15 7.17 -2.68
CA ASN A 104 0.06 6.36 -2.82
C ASN A 104 0.14 5.66 -4.18
N VAL A 105 -1.01 5.27 -4.77
CA VAL A 105 -1.06 4.74 -6.13
C VAL A 105 -0.56 5.81 -7.13
N LYS A 106 -0.98 7.07 -6.99
CA LYS A 106 -0.50 8.18 -7.82
C LYS A 106 1.00 8.43 -7.67
N ALA A 107 1.52 8.35 -6.43
CA ALA A 107 2.96 8.45 -6.18
C ALA A 107 3.74 7.33 -6.90
N LYS A 108 3.21 6.11 -6.91
CA LYS A 108 3.83 4.98 -7.62
C LYS A 108 3.77 5.14 -9.14
N ILE A 109 2.68 5.72 -9.65
CA ILE A 109 2.57 6.09 -11.07
C ILE A 109 3.56 7.20 -11.41
N HIS A 110 3.77 8.17 -10.52
CA HIS A 110 4.77 9.23 -10.72
C HIS A 110 6.18 8.66 -10.82
N ASP A 111 6.53 7.69 -9.98
CA ASP A 111 7.83 7.01 -10.03
C ASP A 111 8.05 6.33 -11.40
N GLU A 112 7.03 5.66 -11.92
CA GLU A 112 7.10 4.92 -13.18
C GLU A 112 6.98 5.80 -14.45
N THR A 113 6.25 6.92 -14.38
CA THR A 113 5.88 7.74 -15.56
C THR A 113 6.48 9.14 -15.55
N GLY A 114 7.01 9.60 -14.41
CA GLY A 114 7.48 10.97 -14.20
C GLY A 114 6.37 12.03 -14.10
N ILE A 115 5.09 11.65 -14.16
CA ILE A 115 3.96 12.59 -14.12
C ILE A 115 3.68 12.96 -12.66
N PRO A 116 3.69 14.25 -12.26
CA PRO A 116 3.49 14.63 -10.86
C PRO A 116 2.08 14.23 -10.37
N PRO A 117 1.95 13.72 -9.13
CA PRO A 117 0.69 13.18 -8.62
C PRO A 117 -0.44 14.22 -8.56
N SER A 118 -0.10 15.50 -8.42
CA SER A 118 -1.04 16.62 -8.47
C SER A 118 -1.69 16.81 -9.84
N GLN A 119 -1.04 16.34 -10.91
CA GLN A 119 -1.58 16.36 -12.28
C GLN A 119 -2.30 15.07 -12.65
N GLN A 120 -2.28 14.04 -11.79
CA GLN A 120 -2.88 12.75 -12.10
C GLN A 120 -4.35 12.70 -11.67
N CYS A 121 -5.25 12.49 -12.64
CA CYS A 121 -6.65 12.18 -12.41
C CYS A 121 -6.93 10.73 -12.82
N LEU A 122 -7.11 9.85 -11.81
CA LEU A 122 -7.39 8.43 -12.02
C LEU A 122 -8.90 8.18 -12.06
N PHE A 123 -9.34 7.44 -13.06
CA PHE A 123 -10.74 7.04 -13.23
C PHE A 123 -10.87 5.53 -13.27
N PHE A 124 -11.84 5.00 -12.52
CA PHE A 124 -12.25 3.60 -12.58
C PHE A 124 -13.75 3.51 -12.86
N ASN A 125 -14.13 2.76 -13.89
CA ASN A 125 -15.53 2.59 -14.30
C ASN A 125 -16.33 3.91 -14.44
N GLY A 126 -15.67 5.01 -14.82
CA GLY A 126 -16.29 6.34 -14.93
C GLY A 126 -16.25 7.19 -13.65
N THR A 127 -15.90 6.60 -12.50
CA THR A 127 -15.75 7.29 -11.22
C THR A 127 -14.34 7.85 -11.07
N LEU A 128 -14.23 9.11 -10.65
CA LEU A 128 -12.96 9.72 -10.26
C LEU A 128 -12.53 9.18 -8.89
N LEU A 129 -11.29 8.71 -8.81
CA LEU A 129 -10.71 8.21 -7.56
C LEU A 129 -10.18 9.35 -6.70
N GLU A 130 -10.63 9.39 -5.45
CA GLU A 130 -10.23 10.37 -4.43
C GLU A 130 -8.97 9.89 -3.69
N ASP A 131 -8.00 10.77 -3.43
CA ASP A 131 -6.71 10.44 -2.80
C ASP A 131 -6.84 9.82 -1.40
N GLY A 132 -7.85 10.22 -0.63
CA GLY A 132 -8.10 9.74 0.74
C GLY A 132 -8.81 8.39 0.86
N ARG A 133 -9.20 7.74 -0.24
CA ARG A 133 -9.87 6.42 -0.21
C ARG A 133 -8.92 5.30 -0.63
N THR A 134 -9.27 4.05 -0.31
CA THR A 134 -8.48 2.87 -0.70
C THR A 134 -8.98 2.24 -2.00
N LEU A 135 -8.20 1.33 -2.59
CA LEU A 135 -8.66 0.54 -3.75
C LEU A 135 -9.83 -0.37 -3.39
N GLU A 136 -9.84 -0.88 -2.15
CA GLU A 136 -10.91 -1.72 -1.61
C GLU A 136 -12.24 -0.96 -1.50
N ASP A 137 -12.23 0.33 -1.12
CA ASP A 137 -13.42 1.19 -1.10
C ASP A 137 -14.11 1.30 -2.47
N TYR A 138 -13.32 1.24 -3.55
CA TYR A 138 -13.82 1.30 -4.93
C TYR A 138 -14.03 -0.09 -5.55
N ASN A 139 -13.86 -1.15 -4.75
CA ASN A 139 -13.96 -2.54 -5.19
C ASN A 139 -13.07 -2.83 -6.43
N ILE A 140 -11.85 -2.26 -6.43
CA ILE A 140 -10.88 -2.43 -7.51
C ILE A 140 -10.10 -3.73 -7.27
N GLU A 141 -10.21 -4.66 -8.21
CA GLU A 141 -9.60 -5.98 -8.13
C GLU A 141 -8.31 -6.08 -8.95
N THR A 142 -7.60 -7.21 -8.81
CA THR A 142 -6.41 -7.53 -9.60
C THR A 142 -6.75 -7.53 -11.10
N GLU A 143 -5.84 -7.03 -11.92
CA GLU A 143 -5.96 -6.83 -13.37
C GLU A 143 -6.98 -5.76 -13.80
N SER A 144 -7.48 -4.96 -12.85
CA SER A 144 -8.30 -3.79 -13.17
C SER A 144 -7.51 -2.74 -13.95
N THR A 145 -8.17 -2.12 -14.93
CA THR A 145 -7.59 -1.04 -15.73
C THR A 145 -8.11 0.33 -15.26
N LEU A 146 -7.21 1.18 -14.79
CA LEU A 146 -7.46 2.58 -14.46
C LEU A 146 -7.16 3.47 -15.66
N ARG A 147 -7.99 4.48 -15.89
CA ARG A 147 -7.75 5.50 -16.92
C ARG A 147 -7.09 6.72 -16.27
N LEU A 148 -5.91 7.10 -16.74
CA LEU A 148 -5.21 8.31 -16.31
C LEU A 148 -5.53 9.46 -17.27
N LYS A 149 -6.03 10.56 -16.72
CA LYS A 149 -6.12 11.86 -17.38
C LYS A 149 -5.15 12.84 -16.71
N LEU A 150 -4.53 13.69 -17.51
CA LEU A 150 -3.65 14.75 -17.02
C LEU A 150 -4.46 16.01 -16.74
N ALA A 151 -4.32 16.56 -15.55
CA ALA A 151 -4.73 17.93 -15.25
C ALA A 151 -3.69 18.90 -15.80
N ILE A 152 -4.15 19.99 -16.40
CA ILE A 152 -3.30 20.97 -17.09
C ILE A 152 -2.61 21.86 -16.04
N PRO A 153 -1.26 21.99 -16.03
CA PRO A 153 -0.57 22.91 -15.13
C PRO A 153 -0.97 24.37 -15.40
N GLY A 154 -1.33 25.10 -14.34
CA GLY A 154 -1.65 26.54 -14.38
C GLY A 154 -3.07 26.92 -13.95
N ALA A 155 -3.96 25.95 -13.69
CA ALA A 155 -5.29 26.24 -13.15
C ALA A 155 -5.27 26.18 -11.61
N PRO A 156 -5.78 27.20 -10.88
CA PRO A 156 -5.97 27.11 -9.44
C PRO A 156 -7.02 26.04 -9.16
N SER A 157 -6.59 24.91 -8.62
CA SER A 157 -7.41 23.81 -8.07
C SER A 157 -8.57 23.36 -8.97
N PRO A 158 -8.46 22.22 -9.67
CA PRO A 158 -9.66 21.59 -10.17
C PRO A 158 -10.35 21.00 -8.94
N ARG A 159 -11.36 21.70 -8.41
CA ARG A 159 -12.60 20.97 -8.16
C ARG A 159 -12.86 20.24 -9.47
N CYS A 160 -12.63 18.93 -9.48
CA CYS A 160 -13.11 18.08 -10.56
C CYS A 160 -14.64 18.21 -10.54
N GLN A 161 -15.17 19.24 -11.19
CA GLN A 161 -16.57 19.34 -11.53
C GLN A 161 -16.81 18.25 -12.56
N LEU A 162 -17.11 17.06 -12.05
CA LEU A 162 -18.09 16.21 -12.69
C LEU A 162 -19.34 17.09 -12.84
N ALA A 163 -19.54 17.62 -14.04
CA ALA A 163 -20.82 18.17 -14.42
C ALA A 163 -21.82 17.01 -14.35
N ILE A 164 -22.52 16.92 -13.21
CA ILE A 164 -23.76 16.16 -13.12
C ILE A 164 -24.75 16.94 -13.99
N PRO A 165 -25.25 16.38 -15.11
CA PRO A 165 -26.32 17.04 -15.82
C PRO A 165 -27.55 17.03 -14.91
N LEU A 166 -27.93 18.20 -14.38
CA LEU A 166 -29.20 18.37 -13.70
C LEU A 166 -30.29 18.20 -14.76
N LEU A 167 -30.86 16.98 -14.82
CA LEU A 167 -32.09 16.71 -15.54
C LEU A 167 -33.24 17.46 -14.86
N GLY A 168 -33.73 18.48 -15.56
CA GLY A 168 -35.16 18.75 -15.76
C GLY A 168 -35.99 19.23 -14.57
N GLY A 169 -36.48 20.47 -14.69
CA GLY A 169 -37.72 20.94 -14.05
C GLY A 169 -38.33 22.01 -14.93
N LYS A 170 -39.53 21.74 -15.45
CA LYS A 170 -40.29 22.61 -16.35
C LYS A 170 -40.58 23.99 -15.75
#